data_AF-A0A8H6WFY3-F1
#
_entry.id   AF-A0A8H6WFY3-F1
#
_cell.length_a   1.000
_cell.length_b   1.000
_cell.length_c   1.000
_cell.angle_alpha   90.00
_cell.angle_beta   90.00
_cell.angle_gamma   90.00
#
_symmetry.space_group_name_H-M   'P 1'
#
loop_
_entity.id
_entity.type
_entity.pdbx_description
1 polymer ?
#
loop_
_entity_poly.entity_id
_entity_poly.type
_entity_poly.pdbx_seq_one_letter_code
_entity_poly.pdbx_strand_id
1 'polypeptide(L)'
;MAAMKTENPTSPLSPMAPYPPIPSPEYRSRAPEFYGFVAWTSTAVLYVVYLLWALLPDEYIKWLGVEWYPNREWAILVPAYTVVICLLTYFVYFALALFGTPALSDTSAFIDSRALLPPLREGDPNPYLAYARPEKIPDIYDLPIGLVNRVAYGPWKHDAERE
;
A
#
# COMPACT_ATOMS: atom_id res chain seq x y z
N MET A 1 21.55 39.64 -34.62
CA MET A 1 21.03 39.06 -33.37
C MET A 1 19.52 39.19 -33.41
N ALA A 2 18.80 38.12 -33.74
CA ALA A 2 17.34 38.10 -33.73
C ALA A 2 16.86 37.56 -32.38
N ALA A 3 16.07 38.36 -31.66
CA ALA A 3 15.49 37.94 -30.38
C ALA A 3 14.37 36.94 -30.63
N MET A 4 14.50 35.72 -30.08
CA MET A 4 13.49 34.67 -30.13
C MET A 4 12.35 35.04 -29.17
N LYS A 5 11.21 35.45 -29.74
CA LYS A 5 9.98 35.71 -28.99
C LYS A 5 9.41 34.38 -28.49
N THR A 6 9.53 34.09 -27.20
CA THR A 6 8.90 32.93 -26.56
C THR A 6 7.40 33.19 -26.45
N GLU A 7 6.62 32.60 -27.35
CA GLU A 7 5.16 32.60 -27.21
C GLU A 7 4.77 31.66 -26.06
N ASN A 8 4.02 32.19 -25.09
CA ASN A 8 3.50 31.38 -24.00
C ASN A 8 2.60 30.28 -24.58
N PRO A 9 2.72 29.02 -24.12
CA PRO A 9 1.89 27.95 -24.61
C PRO A 9 0.41 28.27 -24.37
N THR A 10 -0.43 28.10 -25.39
CA THR A 10 -1.88 28.36 -25.38
C THR A 10 -2.66 27.39 -24.47
N SER A 11 -1.98 26.47 -23.78
CA SER A 11 -2.58 25.49 -22.88
C SER A 11 -2.77 26.09 -21.49
N PRO A 12 -3.97 26.02 -20.88
CA PRO A 12 -4.19 26.50 -19.52
C PRO A 12 -3.33 25.71 -18.53
N LEU A 13 -2.37 26.39 -17.88
CA LEU A 13 -1.42 25.78 -16.94
C LEU A 13 -2.05 25.42 -15.58
N SER A 14 -3.28 25.85 -15.29
CA SER A 14 -4.00 25.53 -14.07
C SER A 14 -5.42 26.11 -14.06
N PRO A 15 -6.37 25.53 -13.29
CA PRO A 15 -6.24 24.27 -12.57
C PRO A 15 -6.63 23.09 -13.47
N MET A 16 -5.74 22.10 -13.59
CA MET A 16 -6.15 20.78 -14.07
C MET A 16 -7.23 20.27 -13.11
N ALA A 17 -8.44 20.07 -13.61
CA ALA A 17 -9.46 19.35 -12.86
C ALA A 17 -8.90 17.97 -12.50
N PRO A 18 -8.93 17.54 -11.24
CA PRO A 18 -8.56 16.18 -10.88
C PRO A 18 -9.40 15.20 -11.71
N TYR A 19 -8.74 14.25 -12.38
CA TYR A 19 -9.43 13.13 -13.01
C TYR A 19 -9.31 11.90 -12.11
N PRO A 20 -10.41 11.18 -11.84
CA PRO A 20 -11.78 11.42 -12.31
C PRO A 20 -12.45 12.65 -11.67
N PRO A 21 -13.42 13.28 -12.35
CA PRO A 21 -14.09 14.48 -11.85
C PRO A 21 -14.72 14.19 -10.48
N ILE A 22 -14.38 15.02 -9.49
CA ILE A 22 -14.98 14.92 -8.15
C ILE A 22 -16.49 15.13 -8.32
N PRO A 23 -17.35 14.16 -7.94
CA PRO A 23 -18.79 14.34 -8.06
C PRO A 23 -19.22 15.58 -7.27
N SER A 24 -20.17 16.35 -7.81
CA SER A 24 -20.68 17.54 -7.14
C SER A 24 -21.22 17.16 -5.74
N PRO A 25 -21.26 18.09 -4.77
CA PRO A 25 -21.75 17.79 -3.42
C PRO A 25 -23.16 17.16 -3.40
N GLU A 26 -23.98 17.41 -4.42
CA GLU A 26 -25.30 16.78 -4.63
C GLU A 26 -25.23 15.27 -4.93
N TYR A 27 -24.13 14.79 -5.53
CA TYR A 27 -23.88 13.37 -5.82
C TYR A 27 -23.06 12.65 -4.73
N ARG A 28 -22.59 13.34 -3.68
CA ARG A 28 -22.11 12.65 -2.48
C ARG A 28 -23.32 12.04 -1.80
N SER A 29 -23.51 10.75 -2.00
CA SER A 29 -24.47 9.98 -1.22
C SER A 29 -24.22 10.24 0.26
N ARG A 30 -25.22 10.75 0.98
CA ARG A 30 -25.21 10.87 2.44
C ARG A 30 -25.32 9.51 3.14
N ALA A 31 -25.53 8.43 2.40
CA ALA A 31 -25.72 7.11 3.00
C ALA A 31 -24.54 6.67 3.91
N PRO A 32 -23.25 6.86 3.54
CA PRO A 32 -22.12 6.42 4.36
C PRO A 32 -22.03 7.12 5.73
N GLU A 33 -22.36 8.42 5.81
CA GLU A 33 -22.34 9.17 7.07
C GLU A 33 -23.44 8.70 8.05
N PHE A 34 -24.62 8.36 7.54
CA PHE A 34 -25.70 7.79 8.36
C PHE A 34 -25.35 6.38 8.86
N TYR A 35 -24.78 5.52 8.01
CA TYR A 35 -24.36 4.19 8.46
C TYR A 35 -23.27 4.26 9.52
N GLY A 36 -22.29 5.15 9.35
CA GLY A 36 -21.25 5.38 10.36
C GLY A 36 -21.84 5.84 11.69
N PHE A 37 -22.77 6.79 11.66
CA PHE A 37 -23.44 7.28 12.88
C PHE A 37 -24.24 6.19 13.58
N VAL A 38 -25.04 5.41 12.84
CA VAL A 38 -25.85 4.32 13.40
C VAL A 38 -24.94 3.20 13.94
N ALA A 39 -23.90 2.81 13.19
CA ALA A 39 -22.94 1.80 13.63
C ALA A 39 -22.21 2.25 14.90
N TRP A 40 -21.73 3.50 14.96
CA TRP A 40 -21.04 4.03 16.13
C TRP A 40 -21.97 4.11 17.35
N THR A 41 -23.17 4.66 17.19
CA THR A 41 -24.13 4.81 18.29
C THR A 41 -24.60 3.46 18.82
N SER A 42 -24.95 2.52 17.93
CA SER A 42 -25.35 1.17 18.33
C SER A 42 -24.21 0.41 19.02
N THR A 43 -22.99 0.49 18.50
CA THR A 43 -21.81 -0.13 19.13
C THR A 43 -21.52 0.48 20.50
N ALA A 44 -21.64 1.80 20.64
CA ALA A 44 -21.44 2.48 21.93
C ALA A 44 -22.49 2.05 22.97
N VAL A 45 -23.77 1.99 22.59
CA VAL A 45 -24.85 1.52 23.47
C VAL A 45 -24.61 0.06 23.88
N LEU A 46 -24.31 -0.83 22.93
CA LEU A 46 -24.00 -2.23 23.24
C LEU A 46 -22.78 -2.37 24.15
N TYR A 47 -21.75 -1.55 23.95
CA TYR A 47 -20.57 -1.53 24.81
C TYR A 47 -20.91 -1.11 26.24
N VAL A 48 -21.73 -0.07 26.43
CA VAL A 48 -22.18 0.33 27.77
C VAL A 48 -23.00 -0.79 28.43
N VAL A 49 -23.93 -1.41 27.70
CA VAL A 49 -24.70 -2.56 28.21
C VAL A 49 -23.78 -3.72 28.59
N TYR A 50 -22.78 -4.02 27.78
CA TYR A 50 -21.78 -5.04 28.06
C TYR A 50 -20.98 -4.73 29.34
N LEU A 51 -20.53 -3.48 29.52
CA LEU A 51 -19.82 -3.07 30.74
C LEU A 51 -20.70 -3.17 31.98
N LEU A 52 -21.96 -2.73 31.89
CA LEU A 52 -22.92 -2.87 32.98
C LEU A 52 -23.13 -4.35 33.33
N TRP A 53 -23.34 -5.21 32.34
CA TRP A 53 -23.46 -6.65 32.57
C TRP A 53 -22.19 -7.26 33.20
N ALA A 54 -20.99 -6.85 32.76
CA ALA A 54 -19.72 -7.37 33.26
C ALA A 54 -19.41 -6.94 34.70
N LEU A 55 -19.67 -5.68 35.05
CA LEU A 55 -19.20 -5.06 36.29
C LEU A 55 -20.26 -5.01 37.40
N LEU A 56 -21.55 -4.95 37.07
CA LEU A 56 -22.60 -4.75 38.06
C LEU A 56 -22.85 -6.05 38.85
N PRO A 57 -23.07 -6.00 40.18
CA PRO A 57 -23.40 -7.18 40.98
C PRO A 57 -24.71 -7.88 40.56
N ASP A 58 -24.84 -9.18 40.88
CA ASP A 58 -25.99 -10.01 40.49
C ASP A 58 -27.33 -9.46 41.00
N GLU A 59 -27.33 -8.84 42.19
CA GLU A 59 -28.53 -8.31 42.83
C GLU A 59 -29.19 -7.23 41.98
N TYR A 60 -28.40 -6.34 41.38
CA TYR A 60 -28.90 -5.27 40.53
C TYR A 60 -29.42 -5.79 39.19
N ILE A 61 -28.77 -6.81 38.62
CA ILE A 61 -29.17 -7.42 37.35
C ILE A 61 -30.52 -8.15 37.52
N LYS A 62 -30.66 -8.91 38.61
CA LYS A 62 -31.92 -9.59 38.96
C LYS A 62 -33.03 -8.59 39.29
N TRP A 63 -32.71 -7.50 39.99
CA TRP A 63 -33.66 -6.41 40.24
C TRP A 63 -34.17 -5.76 38.95
N LEU A 64 -33.33 -5.68 37.91
CA LEU A 64 -33.71 -5.20 36.58
C LEU A 64 -34.66 -6.15 35.83
N GLY A 65 -34.94 -7.34 36.40
CA GLY A 65 -35.80 -8.37 35.81
C GLY A 65 -35.08 -9.36 34.90
N VAL A 66 -33.73 -9.37 34.90
CA VAL A 66 -32.94 -10.29 34.08
C VAL A 66 -32.58 -11.53 34.91
N GLU A 67 -33.38 -12.58 34.76
CA GLU A 67 -33.22 -13.84 35.52
C GLU A 67 -32.11 -14.75 34.94
N TRP A 68 -31.84 -14.63 33.64
CA TRP A 68 -30.84 -15.46 32.96
C TRP A 68 -29.91 -14.61 32.09
N TYR A 69 -28.61 -14.81 32.27
CA TYR A 69 -27.52 -14.23 31.48
C TYR A 69 -26.34 -15.21 31.40
N PRO A 70 -25.47 -15.10 30.38
CA PRO A 70 -24.31 -15.98 30.24
C PRO A 70 -23.32 -15.85 31.41
N ASN A 71 -22.45 -16.85 31.60
CA ASN A 71 -21.43 -16.80 32.65
C ASN A 71 -20.55 -15.54 32.52
N ARG A 72 -20.24 -14.88 33.65
CA ARG A 72 -19.43 -13.66 33.71
C ARG A 72 -18.02 -13.84 33.18
N GLU A 73 -17.49 -15.07 33.13
CA GLU A 73 -16.18 -15.37 32.52
C GLU A 73 -16.08 -14.88 31.07
N TRP A 74 -17.20 -14.87 30.34
CA TRP A 74 -17.25 -14.34 28.97
C TRP A 74 -16.87 -12.85 28.86
N ALA A 75 -16.99 -12.09 29.95
CA ALA A 75 -16.51 -10.70 30.00
C ALA A 75 -14.98 -10.60 29.81
N ILE A 76 -14.23 -11.65 30.18
CA ILE A 76 -12.78 -11.69 30.00
C ILE A 76 -12.43 -12.43 28.70
N LEU A 77 -13.15 -13.52 28.40
CA LEU A 77 -12.87 -14.34 27.23
C LEU A 77 -13.07 -13.56 25.92
N VAL A 78 -14.16 -12.81 25.78
CA VAL A 78 -14.46 -12.05 24.54
C VAL A 78 -13.31 -11.10 24.14
N PRO A 79 -12.84 -10.18 25.00
CA PRO A 79 -11.74 -9.29 24.63
C PRO A 79 -10.41 -10.06 24.44
N ALA A 80 -10.13 -11.08 25.24
CA ALA A 80 -8.93 -11.90 25.08
C ALA A 80 -8.88 -12.60 23.71
N TYR A 81 -9.97 -13.28 23.31
CA TYR A 81 -10.05 -13.93 22.01
C TYR A 81 -10.05 -12.92 20.85
N THR A 82 -10.61 -11.73 21.04
CA THR A 82 -10.56 -10.67 20.01
C THR A 82 -9.12 -10.27 19.72
N VAL A 83 -8.30 -10.06 20.76
CA VAL A 83 -6.86 -9.77 20.59
C VAL A 83 -6.15 -10.92 19.88
N VAL A 84 -6.41 -12.17 20.27
CA VAL A 84 -5.82 -13.35 19.61
C VAL A 84 -6.21 -13.41 18.14
N ILE A 85 -7.48 -13.21 17.79
CA ILE A 85 -7.95 -13.19 16.41
C ILE A 85 -7.28 -12.08 15.61
N CYS A 86 -7.22 -10.85 16.15
CA CYS A 86 -6.55 -9.73 15.49
C CYS A 86 -5.08 -10.05 15.19
N LEU A 87 -4.32 -10.53 16.18
CA LEU A 87 -2.93 -10.92 16.00
C LEU A 87 -2.79 -12.04 14.96
N LEU A 88 -3.63 -13.07 15.06
CA LEU A 88 -3.65 -14.19 14.11
C LEU A 88 -3.91 -13.70 12.69
N THR A 89 -4.85 -12.78 12.48
CA THR A 89 -5.12 -12.19 11.16
C THR A 89 -3.87 -11.50 10.60
N TYR A 90 -3.14 -10.72 11.41
CA TYR A 90 -1.91 -10.09 10.96
C TYR A 90 -0.82 -11.12 10.63
N PHE A 91 -0.61 -12.12 11.49
CA PHE A 91 0.38 -13.17 11.23
C PHE A 91 0.06 -13.96 9.96
N VAL A 92 -1.21 -14.33 9.76
CA VAL A 92 -1.66 -15.02 8.55
C VAL A 92 -1.48 -14.13 7.33
N TYR A 93 -1.82 -12.84 7.41
CA TYR A 93 -1.58 -11.89 6.33
C TYR A 93 -0.10 -11.79 5.96
N PHE A 94 0.79 -11.67 6.96
CA PHE A 94 2.24 -11.66 6.71
C PHE A 94 2.73 -12.97 6.11
N ALA A 95 2.25 -14.12 6.61
CA ALA A 95 2.59 -15.42 6.06
C ALA A 95 2.15 -15.56 4.59
N LEU A 96 0.95 -15.10 4.26
CA LEU A 96 0.45 -15.08 2.88
C LEU A 96 1.22 -14.11 1.99
N ALA A 97 1.58 -12.93 2.49
CA ALA A 97 2.39 -11.97 1.76
C ALA A 97 3.78 -12.55 1.45
N LEU A 98 4.43 -13.17 2.44
CA LEU A 98 5.72 -13.85 2.26
C LEU A 98 5.60 -15.04 1.31
N PHE A 99 4.53 -15.83 1.42
CA PHE A 99 4.27 -16.95 0.53
C PHE A 99 4.04 -16.50 -0.93
N GLY A 100 3.41 -15.35 -1.13
CA GLY A 100 3.19 -14.76 -2.46
C GLY A 100 4.38 -13.97 -3.01
N THR A 101 5.45 -13.77 -2.22
CA THR A 101 6.63 -13.02 -2.67
C THR A 101 7.56 -13.96 -3.46
N PRO A 102 8.02 -13.58 -4.68
CA PRO A 102 9.00 -14.35 -5.42
C PRO A 102 10.35 -14.42 -4.67
N ALA A 103 11.22 -15.35 -5.08
CA ALA A 103 12.54 -15.47 -4.47
C ALA A 103 13.32 -14.15 -4.58
N LEU A 104 14.09 -13.78 -3.55
CA LEU A 104 14.87 -12.53 -3.54
C LEU A 104 15.90 -12.45 -4.67
N SER A 105 16.32 -13.59 -5.22
CA SER A 105 17.22 -13.69 -6.36
C SER A 105 16.53 -13.55 -7.71
N ASP A 106 15.20 -13.62 -7.75
CA ASP A 106 14.43 -13.51 -8.98
C ASP A 106 14.22 -12.03 -9.32
N THR A 107 14.41 -11.68 -10.59
CA THR A 107 14.22 -10.31 -11.08
C THR A 107 12.74 -9.90 -11.03
N SER A 108 11.83 -10.87 -11.06
CA SER A 108 10.39 -10.65 -10.88
C SER A 108 10.02 -10.00 -9.53
N ALA A 109 10.91 -10.06 -8.53
CA ALA A 109 10.71 -9.40 -7.25
C ALA A 109 10.69 -7.87 -7.32
N PHE A 110 11.35 -7.29 -8.33
CA PHE A 110 11.49 -5.84 -8.50
C PHE A 110 10.97 -5.33 -9.83
N ILE A 111 10.52 -6.22 -10.72
CA ILE A 111 10.12 -5.92 -12.10
C ILE A 111 8.66 -6.34 -12.27
N ASP A 112 7.82 -5.40 -12.73
CA ASP A 112 6.41 -5.67 -13.02
C ASP A 112 6.19 -6.05 -14.49
N SER A 113 4.94 -6.33 -14.87
CA SER A 113 4.57 -6.68 -16.24
C SER A 113 4.67 -5.53 -17.24
N ARG A 114 4.91 -4.30 -16.77
CA ARG A 114 5.03 -3.09 -17.60
C ARG A 114 6.45 -2.61 -17.75
N ALA A 115 7.41 -3.27 -17.09
CA ALA A 115 8.82 -2.97 -17.24
C ALA A 115 9.25 -3.10 -18.71
N LEU A 116 9.85 -2.02 -19.21
CA LEU A 116 10.25 -1.91 -20.60
C LEU A 116 11.68 -2.43 -20.74
N LEU A 117 11.84 -3.75 -20.80
CA LEU A 117 13.13 -4.40 -20.98
C LEU A 117 13.38 -4.73 -22.46
N PRO A 118 14.62 -4.59 -22.96
CA PRO A 118 14.96 -4.99 -24.31
C PRO A 118 14.95 -6.53 -24.43
N PRO A 119 14.57 -7.08 -25.59
CA PRO A 119 14.57 -8.52 -25.81
C PRO A 119 16.01 -9.06 -25.79
N LEU A 120 16.37 -9.80 -24.75
CA LEU A 120 17.65 -10.51 -24.68
C LEU A 120 17.51 -11.84 -25.41
N ARG A 121 17.96 -11.91 -26.67
CA ARG A 121 18.09 -13.16 -27.41
C ARG A 121 19.50 -13.69 -27.30
N GLU A 122 19.61 -15.01 -27.14
CA GLU A 122 20.90 -15.69 -27.04
C GLU A 122 21.66 -15.53 -28.38
N GLY A 123 22.85 -14.92 -28.32
CA GLY A 123 23.69 -14.63 -29.49
C GLY A 123 23.64 -13.17 -29.99
N ASP A 124 22.66 -12.37 -29.57
CA ASP A 124 22.61 -10.94 -29.91
C ASP A 124 23.54 -10.11 -29.00
N PRO A 125 24.16 -9.02 -29.51
CA PRO A 125 24.95 -8.12 -28.69
C PRO A 125 24.09 -7.49 -27.60
N ASN A 126 24.63 -7.39 -26.38
CA ASN A 126 23.88 -6.87 -25.24
C ASN A 126 23.35 -5.46 -25.57
N PRO A 127 22.01 -5.26 -25.60
CA PRO A 127 21.39 -4.01 -26.04
C PRO A 127 21.83 -2.82 -25.18
N TYR A 128 22.05 -3.03 -23.88
CA TYR A 128 22.54 -1.98 -22.99
C TYR A 128 23.98 -1.53 -23.30
N LEU A 129 24.81 -2.40 -23.89
CA LEU A 129 26.18 -2.09 -24.30
C LEU A 129 26.28 -1.64 -25.76
N ALA A 130 25.32 -2.05 -26.61
CA ALA A 130 25.28 -1.66 -28.02
C ALA A 130 25.18 -0.13 -28.19
N TYR A 131 24.55 0.55 -27.24
CA TYR A 131 24.39 2.01 -27.19
C TYR A 131 25.54 2.75 -26.49
N ALA A 132 26.60 2.06 -26.05
CA ALA A 132 27.80 2.72 -25.49
C ALA A 132 28.63 3.47 -26.55
N ARG A 133 28.26 3.38 -27.83
CA ARG A 133 28.93 4.07 -28.94
C ARG A 133 28.36 5.48 -29.11
N PRO A 134 29.20 6.52 -29.29
CA PRO A 134 28.75 7.91 -29.40
C PRO A 134 27.75 8.19 -30.53
N GLU A 135 27.74 7.34 -31.56
CA GLU A 135 26.96 7.54 -32.79
C GLU A 135 25.55 6.91 -32.74
N LYS A 136 25.20 6.23 -31.65
CA LYS A 136 23.91 5.54 -31.52
C LYS A 136 23.04 6.22 -30.46
N ILE A 137 21.82 6.60 -30.85
CA ILE A 137 20.80 7.07 -29.93
C ILE A 137 20.13 5.83 -29.30
N PRO A 138 20.08 5.70 -27.96
CA PRO A 138 19.43 4.58 -27.31
C PRO A 138 17.91 4.66 -27.43
N ASP A 139 17.29 3.51 -27.64
CA ASP A 139 15.85 3.36 -27.44
C ASP A 139 15.49 3.50 -25.96
N ILE A 140 14.24 3.88 -25.68
CA ILE A 140 13.76 4.08 -24.31
C ILE A 140 13.50 2.70 -23.70
N TYR A 141 14.36 2.28 -22.77
CA TYR A 141 14.22 1.07 -21.97
C TYR A 141 14.50 1.38 -20.50
N ASP A 142 13.88 0.62 -19.60
CA ASP A 142 14.19 0.67 -18.17
C ASP A 142 15.56 0.06 -17.91
N LEU A 143 16.38 0.73 -17.08
CA LEU A 143 17.67 0.16 -16.65
C LEU A 143 17.47 -0.79 -15.47
N PRO A 144 17.97 -2.03 -15.55
CA PRO A 144 17.95 -2.95 -14.42
C PRO A 144 18.72 -2.35 -13.23
N ILE A 145 18.11 -2.39 -12.04
CA ILE A 145 18.73 -1.84 -10.82
C ILE A 145 20.10 -2.44 -10.51
N GLY A 146 20.33 -3.71 -10.87
CA GLY A 146 21.64 -4.35 -10.72
C GLY A 146 22.73 -3.70 -11.58
N LEU A 147 22.40 -3.24 -12.80
CA LEU A 147 23.32 -2.52 -13.67
C LEU A 147 23.61 -1.13 -13.11
N VAL A 148 22.57 -0.41 -12.68
CA VAL A 148 22.70 0.91 -12.04
C VAL A 148 23.59 0.81 -10.81
N ASN A 149 23.33 -0.18 -9.93
CA ASN A 149 24.13 -0.37 -8.72
C ASN A 149 25.58 -0.70 -9.03
N ARG A 150 25.85 -1.53 -10.05
CA ARG A 150 27.22 -1.84 -10.46
C ARG A 150 27.95 -0.63 -11.03
N VAL A 151 27.27 0.25 -11.76
CA VAL A 151 27.90 1.46 -12.32
C VAL A 151 28.08 2.53 -11.25
N ALA A 152 27.08 2.75 -10.41
CA ALA A 152 27.09 3.78 -9.38
C ALA A 152 27.96 3.42 -8.16
N TYR A 153 27.97 2.15 -7.76
CA TYR A 153 28.62 1.66 -6.53
C TYR A 153 29.63 0.53 -6.76
N GLY A 154 29.90 0.16 -8.02
CA GLY A 154 30.94 -0.82 -8.32
C GLY A 154 32.34 -0.31 -7.97
N PRO A 155 33.34 -1.21 -7.90
CA PRO A 155 34.71 -0.82 -7.61
C PRO A 155 35.19 0.21 -8.64
N TRP A 156 35.43 1.42 -8.16
CA TRP A 156 35.90 2.53 -8.98
C TRP A 156 37.38 2.30 -9.29
N LYS A 157 37.79 2.39 -10.56
CA LYS A 157 39.13 2.01 -11.06
C LYS A 157 40.33 2.80 -10.49
N HIS A 158 40.13 3.69 -9.52
CA HIS A 158 41.17 4.61 -9.03
C HIS A 158 42.21 3.95 -8.10
N ASP A 159 42.05 2.66 -7.80
CA ASP A 159 42.99 1.90 -6.97
C ASP A 159 43.97 1.04 -7.79
N ALA A 160 43.82 0.99 -9.13
CA ALA A 160 44.74 0.24 -10.02
C ALA A 160 45.89 1.10 -10.59
N GLU A 161 45.89 2.41 -10.37
CA GLU A 161 46.95 3.34 -10.83
C GLU A 161 47.85 3.83 -9.67
N ARG A 162 47.72 3.23 -8.48
CA ARG A 162 48.50 3.54 -7.27
C ARG A 162 49.37 2.37 -6.77
N GLU A 163 49.77 1.47 -7.67
CA GLU A 163 50.83 0.48 -7.44
C GLU A 163 51.85 0.52 -8.58
#